data_AF-A0A0K0KD41-F1
#
_entry.id   AF-A0A0K0KD41-F1
#
_cell.length_a   1.000
_cell.length_b   1.000
_cell.length_c   1.000
_cell.angle_alpha   90.00
_cell.angle_beta   90.00
_cell.angle_gamma   90.00
#
_symmetry.space_group_name_H-M   'P 1'
#
loop_
_entity.id
_entity.type
_entity.pdbx_description
1 polymer ?
#
loop_
_entity_poly.entity_id
_entity_poly.type
_entity_poly.pdbx_seq_one_letter_code
_entity_poly.pdbx_strand_id
1 'polypeptide(L)'
;AVGKVLPELNGKLTGMAFRVPTPNVSVVDLTCRLEKGASYDTIKAAVKAASEGSMKGILGYTEEDVVSTDFVGDERSSIFDAKAGIALNDRFVKLVS
;
A
#
# COMPACT_ATOMS: atom_id res chain seq x y z
N ALA A 1 -5.70 -15.23 -3.15
CA ALA A 1 -6.34 -14.32 -4.12
C ALA A 1 -5.28 -13.59 -4.94
N VAL A 2 -4.41 -12.79 -4.31
CA VAL A 2 -3.29 -12.09 -4.99
C VAL A 2 -2.43 -13.06 -5.82
N GLY A 3 -2.01 -14.18 -5.24
CA GLY A 3 -1.23 -15.21 -5.96
C GLY A 3 -1.91 -15.85 -7.18
N LYS A 4 -3.23 -15.66 -7.38
CA LYS A 4 -3.93 -16.11 -8.60
C LYS A 4 -3.80 -15.12 -9.75
N VAL A 5 -3.73 -13.82 -9.45
CA VAL A 5 -3.60 -12.75 -10.45
C VAL A 5 -2.14 -12.37 -10.69
N LEU A 6 -1.27 -12.59 -9.70
CA LEU A 6 0.18 -12.44 -9.77
C LEU A 6 0.83 -13.79 -9.36
N PRO A 7 0.99 -14.74 -10.30
CA PRO A 7 1.51 -16.08 -10.00
C PRO A 7 2.85 -16.11 -9.28
N GLU A 8 3.71 -15.13 -9.52
CA GLU A 8 5.02 -14.96 -8.87
C GLU A 8 4.93 -14.67 -7.36
N LEU A 9 3.75 -14.26 -6.87
CA LEU A 9 3.43 -14.06 -5.45
C LEU A 9 2.65 -15.23 -4.83
N ASN A 10 2.41 -16.31 -5.58
CA ASN A 10 1.65 -17.45 -5.08
C ASN A 10 2.36 -18.11 -3.88
N GLY A 11 1.62 -18.33 -2.80
CA GLY A 11 2.14 -18.86 -1.54
C GLY A 11 3.00 -17.90 -0.71
N LYS A 12 3.30 -16.68 -1.20
CA LYS A 12 4.16 -15.71 -0.49
C LYS A 12 3.40 -14.71 0.37
N LEU A 13 2.11 -14.53 0.11
CA LEU A 13 1.26 -13.55 0.80
C LEU A 13 0.06 -14.24 1.44
N THR A 14 -0.18 -13.88 2.70
CA THR A 14 -1.37 -14.20 3.48
C THR A 14 -1.68 -13.02 4.40
N GLY A 15 -2.83 -13.03 5.08
CA GLY A 15 -3.20 -11.93 5.96
C GLY A 15 -4.30 -12.30 6.95
N MET A 16 -4.57 -11.36 7.84
CA MET A 16 -5.70 -11.36 8.76
C MET A 16 -6.42 -10.03 8.68
N ALA A 17 -7.63 -9.94 9.24
CA ALA A 17 -8.42 -8.71 9.22
C ALA A 17 -9.04 -8.44 10.59
N PHE A 18 -9.14 -7.16 10.92
CA PHE A 18 -9.92 -6.67 12.05
C PHE A 18 -11.15 -5.93 11.53
N ARG A 19 -12.28 -6.12 12.20
CA ARG A 19 -13.48 -5.32 11.96
C ARG A 19 -13.51 -4.21 13.00
N VAL A 20 -13.75 -2.99 12.56
CA VAL A 20 -13.82 -1.80 13.39
C VAL A 20 -15.12 -1.04 13.10
N PRO A 21 -15.64 -0.23 14.03
CA PRO A 21 -16.90 0.48 13.84
C PRO A 21 -16.74 1.74 12.96
N THR A 22 -16.23 1.58 11.74
CA THR A 22 -16.14 2.65 10.73
C THR A 22 -17.20 2.42 9.63
N PRO A 23 -17.88 3.47 9.15
CA PRO A 23 -18.99 3.32 8.21
C PRO A 23 -18.54 2.94 6.80
N ASN A 24 -17.37 3.41 6.38
CA ASN A 24 -16.79 3.13 5.07
C ASN A 24 -15.27 3.31 5.14
N VAL A 25 -14.59 2.93 4.05
CA VAL A 25 -13.14 2.93 3.88
C VAL A 25 -12.46 1.87 4.76
N SER A 26 -11.46 1.22 4.18
CA SER A 26 -10.65 0.19 4.81
C SER A 26 -9.18 0.51 4.55
N VAL A 27 -8.30 -0.05 5.37
CA VAL A 27 -6.86 0.15 5.26
C VAL A 27 -6.17 -1.21 5.18
N VAL A 28 -5.16 -1.29 4.31
CA VAL A 28 -4.25 -2.43 4.19
C VAL A 28 -2.91 -2.04 4.79
N ASP A 29 -2.46 -2.85 5.75
CA ASP A 29 -1.10 -2.86 6.28
C ASP A 29 -0.36 -4.06 5.65
N LEU A 30 0.50 -3.78 4.67
CA LEU A 30 1.36 -4.77 4.05
C LEU A 30 2.75 -4.73 4.71
N THR A 31 2.98 -5.67 5.61
CA THR A 31 4.32 -5.94 6.13
C THR A 31 5.00 -7.00 5.25
N CYS A 32 6.10 -6.63 4.58
CA CYS A 32 6.77 -7.51 3.63
C CYS A 32 8.30 -7.46 3.74
N ARG A 33 8.93 -8.54 3.26
CA ARG A 33 10.39 -8.65 3.15
C ARG A 33 10.83 -8.56 1.70
N LEU A 34 11.69 -7.61 1.38
CA LEU A 34 12.25 -7.39 0.05
C LEU A 34 13.50 -8.25 -0.15
N GLU A 35 13.65 -8.81 -1.35
CA GLU A 35 14.87 -9.52 -1.75
C GLU A 35 16.03 -8.54 -1.97
N LYS A 36 15.77 -7.51 -2.78
CA LYS A 36 16.67 -6.37 -2.99
C LYS A 36 16.33 -5.28 -1.98
N GLY A 37 17.32 -4.83 -1.22
CA GLY A 37 17.11 -3.76 -0.25
C GLY A 37 16.82 -2.43 -0.94
N ALA A 38 15.98 -1.60 -0.32
CA ALA A 38 15.65 -0.25 -0.76
C ALA A 38 15.37 0.66 0.44
N SER A 39 15.78 1.92 0.34
CA SER A 39 15.35 2.93 1.31
C SER A 39 13.85 3.20 1.18
N TYR A 40 13.22 3.65 2.26
CA TYR A 40 11.80 3.98 2.24
C TYR A 40 11.48 5.09 1.21
N ASP A 41 12.38 6.06 1.03
CA ASP A 41 12.25 7.09 0.00
C ASP A 41 12.29 6.51 -1.42
N THR A 42 13.12 5.49 -1.67
CA THR A 42 13.15 4.80 -2.97
C THR A 42 11.83 4.08 -3.24
N ILE A 43 11.26 3.44 -2.21
CA ILE A 43 9.96 2.78 -2.32
C ILE A 43 8.85 3.80 -2.60
N LYS A 44 8.81 4.90 -1.84
CA LYS A 44 7.86 6.01 -2.06
C LYS A 44 7.94 6.55 -3.49
N ALA A 45 9.13 6.81 -3.99
CA ALA A 45 9.34 7.31 -5.35
C ALA A 45 8.84 6.32 -6.42
N ALA A 46 9.08 5.02 -6.23
CA ALA A 46 8.61 3.98 -7.14
C ALA A 46 7.07 3.88 -7.17
N VAL A 47 6.43 3.93 -6.00
CA VAL A 47 4.96 3.88 -5.88
C VAL A 47 4.34 5.14 -6.48
N LYS A 48 4.91 6.32 -6.22
CA LYS A 48 4.47 7.60 -6.80
C LYS A 48 4.54 7.56 -8.34
N ALA A 49 5.67 7.13 -8.90
CA ALA A 49 5.84 7.00 -10.34
C ALA A 49 4.83 6.03 -10.96
N ALA A 50 4.51 4.90 -10.30
CA ALA A 50 3.47 3.99 -10.76
C ALA A 50 2.07 4.62 -10.71
N SER A 51 1.75 5.35 -9.63
CA SER A 51 0.46 6.03 -9.44
C SER A 51 0.20 7.15 -10.46
N GLU A 52 1.27 7.84 -10.89
CA GLU A 52 1.18 8.92 -11.87
C GLU A 52 1.32 8.41 -13.32
N GLY A 53 1.78 7.17 -13.50
CA GLY A 53 2.07 6.54 -14.78
C GLY A 53 1.18 5.35 -15.09
N SER A 54 1.76 4.15 -15.04
CA SER A 54 1.13 2.91 -15.52
C SER A 54 -0.13 2.50 -14.76
N MET A 55 -0.32 2.97 -13.53
CA MET A 55 -1.46 2.65 -12.68
C MET A 55 -2.36 3.86 -12.40
N LYS A 56 -2.24 4.93 -13.20
CA LYS A 56 -3.05 6.14 -13.03
C LYS A 56 -4.54 5.82 -13.06
N GLY A 57 -5.26 6.32 -12.07
CA GLY A 57 -6.70 6.07 -11.87
C GLY A 57 -7.01 4.78 -11.10
N ILE A 58 -6.02 3.90 -10.89
CA ILE A 58 -6.17 2.69 -10.08
C ILE A 58 -5.42 2.83 -8.76
N LEU A 59 -4.17 3.30 -8.81
CA LEU A 59 -3.32 3.56 -7.65
C LEU A 59 -3.19 5.06 -7.43
N GLY A 60 -3.43 5.51 -6.21
CA GLY A 60 -3.15 6.85 -5.71
C GLY A 60 -1.90 6.89 -4.83
N TYR A 61 -1.42 8.10 -4.57
CA TYR A 61 -0.29 8.39 -3.69
C TYR A 61 -0.57 9.69 -2.93
N THR A 62 -0.30 9.73 -1.63
CA THR A 62 -0.43 10.94 -0.81
C THR A 62 0.70 11.06 0.22
N GLU A 63 1.08 12.31 0.52
CA GLU A 63 1.97 12.70 1.62
C GLU A 63 1.25 13.60 2.64
N GLU A 64 -0.06 13.75 2.51
CA GLU A 64 -0.88 14.54 3.43
C GLU A 64 -1.19 13.75 4.70
N ASP A 65 -1.47 14.45 5.81
CA ASP A 65 -1.82 13.81 7.08
C ASP A 65 -3.33 13.47 7.07
N VAL A 66 -3.65 12.40 6.34
CA VAL A 66 -5.01 11.95 6.03
C VAL A 66 -5.57 10.97 7.06
N VAL A 67 -6.90 10.85 7.07
CA VAL A 67 -7.66 9.84 7.83
C VAL A 67 -8.64 9.12 6.91
N SER A 68 -9.27 8.04 7.40
CA SER A 68 -10.14 7.20 6.55
C SER A 68 -11.29 7.95 5.87
N THR A 69 -11.85 8.97 6.51
CA THR A 69 -12.97 9.73 5.96
C THR A 69 -12.60 10.57 4.73
N ASP A 70 -11.32 10.91 4.58
CA ASP A 70 -10.84 11.73 3.46
C ASP A 70 -10.93 10.97 2.12
N PHE A 71 -11.07 9.65 2.17
CA PHE A 71 -11.18 8.78 1.00
C PHE A 71 -12.62 8.31 0.72
N VAL A 72 -13.61 8.81 1.45
CA VAL A 72 -15.02 8.45 1.18
C VAL A 72 -15.44 8.98 -0.19
N GLY A 73 -15.80 8.06 -1.08
CA GLY A 73 -16.18 8.40 -2.46
C GLY A 73 -15.02 8.48 -3.44
N ASP A 74 -13.80 8.15 -3.02
CA ASP A 74 -12.67 7.99 -3.95
C ASP A 74 -12.88 6.75 -4.83
N GLU A 75 -12.66 6.90 -6.14
CA GLU A 75 -12.90 5.85 -7.14
C GLU A 75 -11.67 4.95 -7.37
N ARG A 76 -10.50 5.33 -6.83
CA ARG A 76 -9.26 4.56 -6.98
C ARG A 76 -9.33 3.28 -6.15
N SER A 77 -8.64 2.25 -6.61
CA SER A 77 -8.63 0.94 -5.95
C SER A 77 -7.73 0.87 -4.72
N SER A 78 -6.69 1.72 -4.66
CA SER A 78 -5.68 1.74 -3.60
C SER A 78 -5.03 3.11 -3.58
N ILE A 79 -4.76 3.66 -2.40
CA ILE A 79 -4.12 4.97 -2.23
C ILE A 79 -3.01 4.82 -1.21
N PHE A 80 -1.76 4.87 -1.67
CA PHE A 80 -0.62 4.70 -0.80
C PHE A 80 -0.42 5.93 0.09
N ASP A 81 -0.42 5.71 1.41
CA ASP A 81 -0.12 6.72 2.42
C ASP A 81 1.38 6.67 2.76
N ALA A 82 2.11 7.66 2.27
CA ALA A 82 3.56 7.72 2.35
C ALA A 82 4.10 8.06 3.75
N LYS A 83 3.26 8.53 4.67
CA LYS A 83 3.65 8.90 6.04
C LYS A 83 3.20 7.87 7.07
N ALA A 84 2.17 7.08 6.78
CA ALA A 84 1.67 6.06 7.69
C ALA A 84 2.50 4.76 7.68
N GLY A 85 3.26 4.48 6.62
CA GLY A 85 4.16 3.33 6.57
C GLY A 85 5.49 3.55 7.30
N ILE A 86 6.25 2.46 7.47
CA ILE A 86 7.56 2.52 8.14
C ILE A 86 8.49 1.41 7.66
N ALA A 87 9.79 1.69 7.55
CA ALA A 87 10.82 0.70 7.29
C ALA A 87 11.59 0.37 8.57
N LEU A 88 11.71 -0.92 8.91
CA LEU A 88 12.59 -1.37 9.99
C LEU A 88 14.05 -1.42 9.53
N ASN A 89 14.27 -1.83 8.29
CA ASN A 89 15.53 -1.81 7.57
C ASN A 89 15.25 -1.88 6.06
N ASP A 90 16.29 -1.80 5.24
CA ASP A 90 16.18 -1.76 3.78
C ASP A 90 15.43 -2.96 3.17
N ARG A 91 15.26 -4.07 3.90
CA ARG A 91 14.58 -5.27 3.41
C ARG A 91 13.30 -5.60 4.15
N PHE A 92 12.91 -4.87 5.20
CA PHE A 92 11.73 -5.20 5.98
C PHE A 92 10.91 -3.95 6.24
N VAL A 93 9.76 -3.88 5.57
CA VAL A 93 8.98 -2.65 5.46
C VAL A 93 7.50 -2.92 5.70
N LYS A 94 6.82 -1.87 6.16
CA LYS A 94 5.39 -1.79 6.32
C LYS A 94 4.86 -0.68 5.40
N LEU A 95 3.95 -1.04 4.51
CA LEU A 95 3.31 -0.16 3.55
C LEU A 95 1.83 -0.03 3.87
N VAL A 96 1.31 1.20 3.86
CA VAL A 96 -0.10 1.50 4.19
C VAL A 96 -0.80 2.00 2.94
N SER A 97 -2.00 1.47 2.68
CA SER A 97 -2.86 1.88 1.58
C SER A 97 -4.34 1.72 1.89
#